data_AF-A0A662IWZ7-F1
#
_entry.id   AF-A0A662IWZ7-F1
#
_cell.length_a   1.000
_cell.length_b   1.000
_cell.length_c   1.000
_cell.angle_alpha   90.00
_cell.angle_beta   90.00
_cell.angle_gamma   90.00
#
_symmetry.space_group_name_H-M   'P 1'
#
loop_
_entity.id
_entity.type
_entity.pdbx_description
1 polymer ?
#
loop_
_entity_poly.entity_id
_entity_poly.type
_entity_poly.pdbx_seq_one_letter_code
_entity_poly.pdbx_strand_id
1 'polypeptide(L)' 'MERARREGKRVGRPKKEVSKARVEEYLKKGLSLSAISKILGVSPKTLKRRIEEWRLKRASLR' A
#
# COMPACT_ATOMS: atom_id res chain seq x y z
N MET A 1 -32.24 8.72 18.61
CA MET A 1 -30.91 8.05 18.54
C MET A 1 -30.60 7.43 17.16
N GLU A 2 -31.06 8.01 16.04
CA GLU A 2 -31.14 7.22 14.77
C GLU A 2 -30.46 7.82 13.52
N ARG A 3 -29.90 9.03 13.57
CA ARG A 3 -29.36 9.71 12.37
C ARG A 3 -27.83 9.69 12.22
N ALA A 4 -27.08 9.38 13.28
CA ALA A 4 -25.62 9.40 13.25
C ALA A 4 -24.98 8.14 12.65
N ARG A 5 -25.75 7.06 12.46
CA ARG A 5 -25.25 5.79 11.87
C ARG A 5 -25.37 5.72 10.34
N ARG A 6 -26.09 6.68 9.72
CA ARG A 6 -26.40 6.65 8.28
C ARG A 6 -25.31 7.26 7.40
N GLU A 7 -24.54 8.19 7.93
CA GLU A 7 -23.28 8.61 7.33
C GLU A 7 -22.19 7.67 7.84
N GLY A 8 -21.96 6.57 7.13
CA GLY A 8 -20.82 5.67 7.38
C GLY A 8 -19.48 6.35 7.09
N LYS A 9 -19.19 7.49 7.73
CA LYS A 9 -17.89 8.15 7.72
C LYS A 9 -16.93 7.14 8.34
N ARG A 10 -16.04 6.57 7.53
CA ARG A 10 -14.99 5.65 7.99
C ARG A 10 -14.28 6.28 9.18
N VAL A 11 -14.61 5.83 10.39
CA VAL A 11 -13.94 6.24 11.62
C VAL A 11 -12.58 5.57 11.62
N GLY A 12 -11.60 6.19 10.97
CA GLY A 12 -10.25 5.67 10.86
C GLY A 12 -9.26 6.74 10.43
N ARG A 13 -7.99 6.55 10.83
CA ARG A 13 -6.88 7.41 10.40
C ARG A 13 -6.83 7.43 8.86
N PRO A 14 -6.70 8.60 8.21
CA PRO A 14 -6.53 8.67 6.78
C PRO A 14 -5.37 7.75 6.35
N LYS A 15 -5.61 6.92 5.32
CA LYS A 15 -4.59 6.01 4.81
C LYS A 15 -3.41 6.88 4.35
N LYS A 16 -2.19 6.57 4.82
CA LYS A 16 -0.97 7.20 4.30
C LYS A 16 -0.98 7.06 2.77
N GLU A 17 -0.77 8.13 2.03
CA GLU A 17 -0.73 8.03 0.58
C GLU A 17 0.58 7.34 0.18
N VAL A 18 0.46 6.21 -0.51
CA VAL A 18 1.62 5.59 -1.16
C VAL A 18 1.30 5.48 -2.62
N SER A 19 2.17 6.08 -3.42
CA SER A 19 2.06 6.10 -4.87
C SER A 19 2.26 4.68 -5.41
N LYS A 20 1.19 4.09 -5.95
CA LYS A 20 1.23 2.79 -6.64
C LYS A 20 2.32 2.75 -7.71
N ALA A 21 2.43 3.83 -8.50
CA ALA A 21 3.39 3.94 -9.59
C ALA A 21 4.85 3.75 -9.12
N ARG A 22 5.24 4.39 -8.01
CA ARG A 22 6.59 4.24 -7.43
C ARG A 22 6.83 2.80 -6.96
N VAL A 23 5.85 2.19 -6.28
CA VAL A 23 5.96 0.79 -5.83
C VAL A 23 6.14 -0.15 -7.02
N GLU A 24 5.35 0.02 -8.08
CA GLU A 24 5.46 -0.78 -9.30
C GLU A 24 6.83 -0.61 -9.99
N GLU A 25 7.34 0.63 -10.10
CA GLU A 25 8.66 0.89 -10.66
C GLU A 25 9.76 0.17 -9.87
N TYR A 26 9.74 0.25 -8.53
CA TYR A 26 10.73 -0.43 -7.71
C TYR A 26 10.60 -1.96 -7.75
N LEU A 27 9.38 -2.48 -7.90
CA LEU A 27 9.15 -3.91 -8.11
C LEU A 27 9.71 -4.37 -9.47
N LYS A 28 9.55 -3.58 -10.53
CA LYS A 28 10.14 -3.84 -11.86
C LYS A 28 11.68 -3.80 -11.82
N LYS A 29 12.25 -2.88 -11.03
CA LYS A 29 13.68 -2.78 -10.75
C LYS A 29 14.22 -3.92 -9.86
N GLY A 30 13.37 -4.86 -9.42
CA GLY A 30 13.78 -6.03 -8.63
C GLY A 30 14.09 -5.73 -7.16
N LEU A 31 13.73 -4.55 -6.64
CA LEU A 31 14.01 -4.22 -5.25
C LEU A 31 13.25 -5.13 -4.28
N SER A 32 13.88 -5.36 -3.13
CA SER A 32 13.24 -6.07 -2.02
C SER A 32 12.15 -5.21 -1.39
N LEU A 33 11.10 -5.84 -0.88
CA LEU A 33 10.02 -5.14 -0.16
C LEU A 33 10.57 -4.34 1.03
N SER A 34 11.64 -4.83 1.67
CA SER A 34 12.30 -4.13 2.76
C SER A 34 12.96 -2.83 2.28
N ALA A 35 13.68 -2.86 1.16
CA ALA A 35 14.27 -1.66 0.57
C ALA A 35 13.20 -0.65 0.14
N ILE A 36 12.15 -1.11 -0.54
CA ILE A 36 11.01 -0.27 -0.95
C ILE A 36 10.32 0.36 0.27
N SER A 37 10.17 -0.39 1.36
CA SER A 37 9.57 0.11 2.59
C SER A 37 10.37 1.24 3.23
N LYS A 38 11.71 1.15 3.21
CA LYS A 38 12.62 2.20 3.69
C LYS A 38 12.56 3.44 2.81
N ILE A 39 12.62 3.28 1.49
CA ILE A 39 12.57 4.38 0.51
C ILE A 39 11.27 5.17 0.64
N LEU A 40 10.15 4.46 0.82
CA LEU A 40 8.82 5.08 0.90
C LEU A 40 8.41 5.49 2.33
N GLY A 41 9.25 5.23 3.34
CA GLY A 41 8.95 5.57 4.73
C GLY A 41 7.66 4.91 5.27
N VAL A 42 7.41 3.67 4.83
CA VAL A 42 6.24 2.88 5.25
C VAL A 42 6.65 1.54 5.81
N SER A 43 5.83 0.97 6.69
CA SER A 43 6.07 -0.38 7.19
C SER A 43 5.95 -1.41 6.04
N PRO A 44 6.80 -2.46 6.01
CA PRO A 44 6.67 -3.56 5.05
C PRO A 44 5.29 -4.23 5.11
N LYS A 45 4.61 -4.23 6.27
CA LYS A 45 3.23 -4.72 6.41
C LYS A 45 2.24 -3.87 5.61
N THR A 46 2.39 -2.54 5.65
CA THR A 46 1.54 -1.63 4.86
C THR A 46 1.83 -1.78 3.37
N LEU A 47 3.10 -1.96 3.00
CA LEU A 47 3.48 -2.18 1.62
C LEU A 47 2.89 -3.50 1.07
N LYS A 48 3.01 -4.61 1.82
CA LYS A 48 2.44 -5.92 1.43
C LYS A 48 0.93 -5.84 1.22
N ARG A 49 0.20 -5.21 2.15
CA ARG A 49 -1.25 -5.01 2.04
C ARG A 49 -1.62 -4.23 0.78
N ARG A 50 -0.87 -3.17 0.45
CA ARG A 50 -1.11 -2.38 -0.76
C ARG A 50 -0.80 -3.14 -2.04
N ILE A 51 0.27 -3.93 -2.06
CA ILE A 51 0.63 -4.79 -3.20
C ILE A 51 -0.50 -5.79 -3.48
N GLU A 52 -1.09 -6.36 -2.43
CA GLU A 52 -2.26 -7.25 -2.53
C GLU A 52 -3.52 -6.50 -3.00
N GLU A 53 -3.84 -5.33 -2.41
CA GLU A 53 -4.95 -4.47 -2.86
C GLU A 53 -4.82 -4.08 -4.34
N TRP A 54 -3.59 -3.89 -4.84
CA TRP A 54 -3.32 -3.51 -6.22
C TRP A 54 -3.06 -4.68 -7.17
N ARG A 55 -3.08 -5.93 -6.66
CA ARG A 55 -2.72 -7.16 -7.40
C ARG A 55 -1.39 -7.04 -8.16
N LEU A 56 -0.42 -6.31 -7.61
CA LEU A 56 0.90 -6.20 -8.19
C LEU A 56 1.65 -7.51 -7.94
N LYS A 57 2.05 -8.21 -9.00
CA LYS A 57 2.97 -9.33 -8.88
C LYS A 57 4.40 -8.81 -8.93
N ARG A 58 5.27 -9.39 -8.10
CA ARG A 58 6.71 -9.29 -8.36
C ARG A 58 6.92 -9.85 -9.77
N ALA A 59 7.60 -9.08 -10.62
CA ALA A 59 8.24 -9.67 -11.79
C ALA A 59 9.24 -10.68 -11.21
N SER A 60 8.84 -11.95 -11.19
CA SER A 60 9.76 -13.02 -10.85
C SER A 60 10.83 -12.94 -11.94
N LEU A 61 12.03 -12.48 -11.59
CA LEU A 61 13.19 -12.78 -12.42
C LEU A 61 13.25 -14.30 -12.48
N ARG A 62 12.93 -14.85 -13.65
CA ARG A 62 13.25 -16.20 -14.05
C ARG A 62 14.36 -16.09 -15.09
#